data_AF-A0A7J6RH34-F1
#
_entry.id   AF-A0A7J6RH34-F1
#
_cell.length_a   1.000
_cell.length_b   1.000
_cell.length_c   1.000
_cell.angle_alpha   90.00
_cell.angle_beta   90.00
_cell.angle_gamma   90.00
#
_symmetry.space_group_name_H-M   'P 1'
#
loop_
_entity.id
_entity.type
_entity.pdbx_description
1 polymer ?
#
loop_
_entity_poly.entity_id
_entity_poly.type
_entity_poly.pdbx_seq_one_letter_code
_entity_poly.pdbx_strand_id
1 'polypeptide(L)'
;MGGPLTSGDIEEIDGIPCLSCPWHKYKIDLRDGTRLSRPVTFDPKTRRPIPGKWESGPRCVQRVHDVRCTEDGRVEVRILEDGQVLSDKYAYSSRAARNLVGKATPFEPVDSSRPSPHAAEQPDVHRSSKRRMCTSPPGD
;
A
#
# COMPACT_ATOMS: atom_id res chain seq x y z
N MET A 1 1.05 -6.85 -18.98
CA MET A 1 0.85 -5.47 -19.45
C MET A 1 1.38 -4.53 -18.38
N GLY A 2 2.15 -3.50 -18.73
CA GLY A 2 2.68 -2.53 -17.77
C GLY A 2 1.74 -1.34 -17.62
N GLY A 3 0.66 -1.49 -16.86
CA GLY A 3 -0.31 -0.40 -16.64
C GLY A 3 0.21 0.70 -15.70
N PRO A 4 -0.43 1.88 -15.69
CA PRO A 4 -0.01 3.01 -14.89
C PRO A 4 -0.43 2.85 -13.43
N LEU A 5 0.45 2.24 -12.65
CA LEU A 5 0.23 2.01 -11.23
C LEU A 5 0.08 3.32 -10.42
N THR A 6 0.67 4.42 -10.89
CA THR A 6 0.52 5.76 -10.28
C THR A 6 -0.91 6.32 -10.33
N SER A 7 -1.77 5.81 -11.22
CA SER A 7 -3.18 6.17 -11.31
C SER A 7 -4.11 5.10 -10.73
N GLY A 8 -3.56 4.14 -9.98
CA GLY A 8 -4.32 3.13 -9.26
C GLY A 8 -4.76 3.60 -7.89
N ASP A 9 -5.82 2.98 -7.37
CA ASP A 9 -6.31 3.22 -6.01
C ASP A 9 -5.51 2.40 -4.99
N ILE A 10 -5.31 2.93 -3.80
CA ILE A 10 -4.78 2.19 -2.65
C ILE A 10 -5.96 1.73 -1.78
N GLU A 11 -6.00 0.45 -1.47
CA GLU A 11 -7.07 -0.19 -0.70
C GLU A 11 -6.48 -1.17 0.33
N GLU A 12 -7.17 -1.40 1.43
CA GLU A 12 -6.81 -2.45 2.39
C GLU A 12 -7.66 -3.69 2.16
N ILE A 13 -7.02 -4.85 1.97
CA ILE A 13 -7.67 -6.13 1.67
C ILE A 13 -7.21 -7.15 2.70
N ASP A 14 -8.12 -7.60 3.56
CA ASP A 14 -7.81 -8.52 4.67
C ASP A 14 -6.60 -8.05 5.52
N GLY A 15 -6.51 -6.73 5.77
CA GLY A 15 -5.39 -6.11 6.52
C GLY A 15 -4.11 -5.89 5.71
N ILE A 16 -4.15 -6.13 4.39
CA ILE A 16 -3.00 -5.96 3.49
C ILE A 16 -3.17 -4.68 2.67
N PRO A 17 -2.26 -3.68 2.80
CA PRO A 17 -2.31 -2.49 1.98
C PRO A 17 -1.91 -2.83 0.53
N CYS A 18 -2.82 -2.59 -0.39
CA CYS A 18 -2.70 -3.01 -1.78
C CYS A 18 -2.89 -1.85 -2.74
N LEU A 19 -2.13 -1.86 -3.84
CA LEU A 19 -2.38 -1.04 -5.00
C LEU A 19 -3.26 -1.79 -6.01
N SER A 20 -4.34 -1.16 -6.46
CA SER A 20 -5.27 -1.67 -7.45
C SER A 20 -4.95 -1.10 -8.84
N CYS A 21 -4.44 -1.95 -9.74
CA CYS A 21 -4.10 -1.52 -11.10
C CYS A 21 -5.36 -1.05 -11.86
N PRO A 22 -5.37 0.16 -12.47
CA PRO A 22 -6.57 0.70 -13.09
C PRO A 22 -7.04 -0.13 -14.30
N TRP A 23 -6.13 -0.79 -15.01
CA TRP A 23 -6.46 -1.53 -16.23
C TRP A 23 -7.02 -2.94 -15.99
N HIS A 24 -6.53 -3.65 -14.97
CA HIS A 24 -6.85 -5.08 -14.79
C HIS A 24 -7.33 -5.42 -13.38
N LYS A 25 -7.39 -4.44 -12.49
CA LYS A 25 -7.79 -4.61 -11.07
C LYS A 25 -6.95 -5.64 -10.30
N TYR A 26 -5.72 -5.86 -10.76
CA TYR A 26 -4.73 -6.63 -10.00
C TYR A 26 -4.43 -5.90 -8.70
N LYS A 27 -4.47 -6.65 -7.59
CA LYS A 27 -4.14 -6.16 -6.25
C LYS A 27 -2.68 -6.53 -5.97
N ILE A 28 -1.84 -5.54 -5.78
CA ILE A 28 -0.40 -5.70 -5.54
C ILE A 28 -0.13 -5.25 -4.10
N ASP A 29 0.40 -6.13 -3.26
CA ASP A 29 0.79 -5.79 -1.90
C ASP A 29 1.90 -4.73 -1.93
N LEU A 30 1.70 -3.62 -1.21
CA LEU A 30 2.64 -2.50 -1.18
C LEU A 30 3.94 -2.84 -0.42
N ARG A 31 3.94 -3.89 0.40
CA ARG A 31 5.08 -4.26 1.24
C ARG A 31 6.13 -5.06 0.47
N ASP A 32 5.69 -6.03 -0.34
CA ASP A 32 6.58 -6.99 -1.00
C ASP A 32 6.38 -7.09 -2.52
N GLY A 33 5.38 -6.39 -3.08
CA GLY A 33 5.12 -6.37 -4.51
C GLY A 33 4.54 -7.67 -5.07
N THR A 34 4.08 -8.57 -4.20
CA THR A 34 3.36 -9.78 -4.60
C THR A 34 1.95 -9.43 -5.08
N ARG A 35 1.43 -10.19 -6.04
CA ARG A 35 0.04 -10.06 -6.48
C ARG A 35 -0.85 -10.90 -5.57
N LEU A 36 -1.86 -10.32 -4.96
CA LEU A 36 -2.87 -11.09 -4.25
C LEU A 36 -3.76 -11.87 -5.21
N SER A 37 -4.11 -13.08 -4.82
CA SER A 37 -5.08 -13.91 -5.50
C SER A 37 -6.21 -14.28 -4.55
N ARG A 38 -7.39 -14.48 -5.11
CA ARG A 38 -8.54 -15.00 -4.38
C ARG A 38 -9.02 -16.25 -5.08
N PRO A 39 -8.70 -17.45 -4.57
CA PRO A 39 -9.18 -18.69 -5.17
C PRO A 39 -10.71 -18.72 -5.13
N VAL A 40 -11.31 -19.29 -6.17
CA VAL A 40 -12.77 -19.49 -6.23
C VAL A 40 -13.01 -20.98 -6.29
N THR A 41 -13.72 -21.50 -5.29
CA THR A 41 -14.22 -22.87 -5.30
C THR A 41 -15.68 -22.87 -5.76
N PHE A 42 -16.24 -24.04 -6.06
CA PHE A 42 -17.65 -24.16 -6.43
C PHE A 42 -18.39 -25.02 -5.43
N ASP A 43 -19.57 -24.56 -5.00
CA ASP A 43 -20.48 -25.36 -4.20
C ASP A 43 -20.81 -26.67 -4.93
N PRO A 44 -20.58 -27.86 -4.34
CA PRO A 44 -20.84 -29.13 -5.01
C PRO A 44 -22.31 -29.34 -5.40
N LYS A 45 -23.26 -28.78 -4.64
CA LYS A 45 -24.70 -28.91 -4.84
C LYS A 45 -25.25 -27.82 -5.75
N THR A 46 -24.90 -26.56 -5.47
CA THR A 46 -25.49 -25.41 -6.18
C THR A 46 -24.66 -24.93 -7.37
N ARG A 47 -23.43 -25.43 -7.53
CA ARG A 47 -22.45 -25.02 -8.54
C ARG A 47 -22.19 -23.51 -8.56
N ARG A 48 -22.48 -22.81 -7.46
CA ARG A 48 -22.22 -21.38 -7.31
C ARG A 48 -20.76 -21.13 -6.94
N PRO A 49 -20.12 -20.06 -7.45
CA PRO A 49 -18.77 -19.70 -7.06
C PRO A 49 -18.74 -19.22 -5.61
N ILE A 50 -17.84 -19.78 -4.81
CA ILE A 50 -17.54 -19.39 -3.44
C ILE A 50 -16.13 -18.81 -3.44
N PRO A 51 -16.00 -17.48 -3.32
CA PRO A 51 -14.69 -16.85 -3.20
C PRO A 51 -14.03 -17.20 -1.86
N GLY A 52 -12.78 -17.66 -1.91
CA GLY A 52 -11.94 -17.93 -0.75
C GLY A 52 -11.38 -16.66 -0.10
N LYS A 53 -10.37 -16.86 0.74
CA LYS A 53 -9.60 -15.77 1.38
C LYS A 53 -8.63 -15.16 0.37
N TRP A 54 -8.22 -13.92 0.59
CA TRP A 54 -7.11 -13.36 -0.16
C TRP A 54 -5.80 -13.97 0.31
N GLU A 55 -4.93 -14.29 -0.66
CA GLU A 55 -3.64 -14.94 -0.41
C GLU A 55 -2.58 -14.30 -1.30
N SER A 56 -1.36 -14.13 -0.78
CA SER A 56 -0.23 -13.66 -1.56
C SER A 56 0.15 -14.66 -2.64
N GLY A 57 0.40 -14.15 -3.86
CA GLY A 57 0.89 -14.96 -4.95
C GLY A 57 2.32 -15.46 -4.70
N PRO A 58 2.76 -16.50 -5.43
CA PRO A 58 4.03 -17.19 -5.17
C PRO A 58 5.27 -16.38 -5.57
N ARG A 59 5.11 -15.21 -6.19
CA ARG A 59 6.19 -14.42 -6.76
C ARG A 59 5.92 -12.94 -6.58
N CYS A 60 6.98 -12.18 -6.30
CA CYS A 60 6.99 -10.73 -6.47
C CYS A 60 6.77 -10.43 -7.96
N VAL A 61 5.75 -9.61 -8.26
CA VAL A 61 5.41 -9.22 -9.63
C VAL A 61 5.76 -7.77 -9.92
N GLN A 62 5.90 -6.96 -8.87
CA GLN A 62 6.20 -5.55 -8.93
C GLN A 62 7.36 -5.26 -7.99
N ARG A 63 8.47 -4.76 -8.52
CA ARG A 63 9.64 -4.45 -7.71
C ARG A 63 9.32 -3.36 -6.69
N VAL A 64 9.61 -3.64 -5.42
CA VAL A 64 9.55 -2.67 -4.33
C VAL A 64 10.96 -2.12 -4.11
N HIS A 65 11.05 -0.80 -3.97
CA HIS A 65 12.30 -0.09 -3.67
C HIS A 65 12.30 0.37 -2.22
N ASP A 66 13.47 0.59 -1.65
CA ASP A 66 13.52 1.12 -0.28
C ASP A 66 13.19 2.60 -0.29
N VAL A 67 12.35 3.00 0.65
CA VAL A 67 11.88 4.37 0.81
C VAL A 67 12.18 4.83 2.22
N ARG A 68 12.73 6.04 2.36
CA ARG A 68 12.88 6.71 3.65
C ARG A 68 12.30 8.12 3.61
N CYS A 69 11.69 8.52 4.71
CA CYS A 69 11.27 9.90 4.93
C CYS A 69 12.33 10.59 5.80
N THR A 70 12.80 11.75 5.37
CA THR A 70 13.70 12.60 6.16
C THR A 70 12.92 13.47 7.13
N GLU A 71 13.58 14.03 8.15
CA GLU A 71 12.96 14.91 9.14
C GLU A 71 12.36 16.18 8.52
N ASP A 72 12.94 16.66 7.41
CA ASP A 72 12.45 17.81 6.64
C ASP A 72 11.33 17.44 5.64
N GLY A 73 10.79 16.22 5.71
CA GLY A 73 9.62 15.79 4.94
C GLY A 73 9.91 15.38 3.50
N ARG A 74 11.18 15.19 3.11
CA ARG A 74 11.52 14.65 1.79
C ARG A 74 11.36 13.13 1.80
N VAL A 75 11.05 12.60 0.62
CA VAL A 75 11.01 11.16 0.36
C VAL A 75 12.22 10.81 -0.49
N GLU A 76 13.10 9.96 0.04
CA GLU A 76 14.23 9.43 -0.70
C GLU A 76 14.00 7.96 -1.03
N VAL A 77 14.38 7.57 -2.24
CA VAL A 77 14.19 6.21 -2.75
C VAL A 77 15.55 5.63 -3.12
N ARG A 78 15.90 4.49 -2.54
CA ARG A 78 17.05 3.69 -2.99
C ARG A 78 16.55 2.67 -4.00
N ILE A 79 16.99 2.82 -5.25
CA ILE A 79 16.68 1.88 -6.32
C ILE A 79 17.38 0.56 -6.02
N LEU A 80 16.57 -0.50 -5.98
CA LEU A 80 17.03 -1.88 -5.84
C LEU A 80 17.06 -2.53 -7.21
N GLU A 81 18.14 -3.21 -7.55
CA GLU A 81 18.32 -3.86 -8.86
C GLU A 81 18.56 -5.37 -8.73
N ASP A 82 18.63 -5.89 -7.49
CA ASP A 82 18.92 -7.29 -7.23
C ASP A 82 17.79 -8.22 -7.72
N GLY A 83 18.19 -9.35 -8.30
CA GLY A 83 17.25 -10.36 -8.81
C GLY A 83 16.44 -9.90 -10.02
N GLN A 84 15.56 -10.78 -10.49
CA GLN A 84 14.64 -10.49 -11.59
C GLN A 84 13.20 -10.48 -11.08
N VAL A 85 12.48 -9.40 -11.39
CA VAL A 85 11.07 -9.22 -11.07
C VAL A 85 10.28 -9.03 -12.36
N LEU A 86 9.02 -9.51 -12.40
CA LEU A 86 8.22 -9.46 -13.63
C LEU A 86 8.01 -8.03 -14.17
N SER A 87 8.01 -7.02 -13.29
CA SER A 87 7.93 -5.60 -13.65
C SER A 87 9.11 -5.10 -14.47
N ASP A 88 10.28 -5.73 -14.39
CA ASP A 88 11.51 -5.25 -15.02
C ASP A 88 11.38 -5.20 -16.55
N LYS A 89 10.57 -6.10 -17.13
CA LYS A 89 10.20 -6.08 -18.56
C LYS A 89 9.57 -4.76 -19.01
N TYR A 90 8.96 -4.01 -18.09
CA TYR A 90 8.25 -2.77 -18.36
C TYR A 90 8.99 -1.52 -17.85
N ALA A 91 9.95 -1.65 -16.92
CA ALA A 91 10.61 -0.52 -16.26
C ALA A 91 11.23 0.51 -17.24
N TYR A 92 11.82 0.02 -18.33
CA TYR A 92 12.44 0.86 -19.38
C TYR A 92 11.67 0.82 -20.71
N SER A 93 10.45 0.27 -20.70
CA SER A 93 9.69 0.08 -21.93
C SER A 93 8.88 1.32 -22.26
N SER A 94 9.03 1.86 -23.47
CA SER A 94 8.11 2.85 -24.06
C SER A 94 6.67 2.32 -24.26
N ARG A 95 6.44 1.03 -23.91
CA ARG A 95 5.13 0.42 -23.86
C ARG A 95 4.47 0.42 -22.49
N ALA A 96 5.20 0.75 -21.42
CA ALA A 96 4.62 0.95 -20.10
C ALA A 96 3.73 2.20 -20.10
N ALA A 97 2.62 2.15 -19.35
CA ALA A 97 1.67 3.24 -19.18
C ALA A 97 1.11 3.86 -20.48
N ARG A 98 1.24 3.18 -21.64
CA ARG A 98 0.67 3.65 -22.91
C ARG A 98 -0.83 3.87 -22.78
N ASN A 99 -1.35 4.91 -23.41
CA ASN A 99 -2.77 5.32 -23.38
C ASN A 99 -3.20 6.12 -22.12
N LEU A 100 -2.27 6.54 -21.26
CA LEU A 100 -2.50 7.71 -20.39
C LEU A 100 -2.33 8.99 -21.20
N VAL A 101 -3.35 9.38 -21.97
CA VAL A 101 -3.48 10.77 -22.43
C VAL A 101 -4.43 11.45 -21.44
N GLY A 102 -3.86 12.04 -20.38
CA GLY A 102 -4.65 12.71 -19.35
C GLY A 102 -3.86 13.20 -18.13
N LYS A 103 -3.25 14.39 -18.27
CA LYS A 103 -2.70 15.29 -17.24
C LYS A 103 -1.75 14.65 -16.21
N ALA A 104 -0.47 14.53 -16.57
CA ALA A 104 0.56 14.85 -15.59
C ALA A 104 0.41 16.33 -15.23
N THR A 105 -0.16 16.64 -14.07
CA THR A 105 0.00 17.97 -13.49
C THR A 105 1.46 18.11 -13.11
N PRO A 106 2.15 19.21 -13.49
CA PRO A 106 3.48 19.50 -12.96
C PRO A 106 3.48 19.38 -11.43
N PHE A 107 4.57 18.87 -10.88
CA PHE A 107 4.79 18.91 -9.43
C PHE A 107 4.93 20.39 -9.04
N GLU A 108 3.85 20.98 -8.53
CA GLU A 108 3.89 22.32 -7.94
C GLU A 108 4.79 22.25 -6.69
N PRO A 109 5.78 23.15 -6.55
CA PRO A 109 6.62 23.17 -5.36
C PRO A 109 5.75 23.36 -4.12
N VAL A 110 6.04 22.58 -3.07
CA VAL A 110 5.35 22.72 -1.78
C VAL A 110 5.58 24.14 -1.26
N ASP A 111 4.50 24.90 -1.14
CA ASP A 111 4.53 26.22 -0.54
C ASP A 111 4.76 26.05 0.97
N SER A 112 6.01 26.28 1.39
CA SER A 112 6.44 26.22 2.78
C SER A 112 5.75 27.25 3.70
N SER A 113 4.98 28.18 3.14
CA SER A 113 4.15 29.11 3.91
C SER A 113 2.79 28.55 4.29
N ARG A 114 2.40 27.37 3.75
CA ARG A 114 1.10 26.76 4.02
C ARG A 114 1.13 26.00 5.35
N PRO A 115 0.34 26.42 6.37
CA PRO A 115 0.34 25.74 7.66
C PRO A 115 -0.21 24.31 7.53
N SER A 116 0.40 23.39 8.29
CA SER A 116 0.04 21.98 8.31
C SER A 116 -1.41 21.80 8.78
N PRO A 117 -2.23 20.95 8.11
CA PRO A 117 -3.64 20.74 8.47
C PRO A 117 -3.83 20.08 9.85
N HIS A 118 -2.76 19.72 10.54
CA HIS A 118 -2.78 19.14 11.88
C HIS A 118 -2.79 20.16 13.03
N ALA A 119 -2.88 21.47 12.76
CA ALA A 119 -2.90 22.50 13.81
C ALA A 119 -4.32 22.89 14.30
N ALA A 120 -5.36 22.10 14.00
CA ALA A 120 -6.71 22.33 14.50
C ALA A 120 -7.01 21.46 15.73
N GLU A 121 -6.99 22.12 16.89
CA GLU A 121 -7.65 21.79 18.18
C GLU A 121 -7.41 20.39 18.78
N GLN A 122 -6.52 20.34 19.80
CA GLN A 122 -6.71 19.39 20.89
C GLN A 122 -7.65 19.99 21.92
N PRO A 123 -8.78 19.35 22.27
CA PRO A 123 -9.55 19.75 23.44
C PRO A 123 -8.80 19.36 24.72
N ASP A 124 -8.49 20.39 25.50
CA ASP A 124 -7.99 20.35 26.86
C ASP A 124 -8.96 19.57 27.76
N VAL A 125 -8.60 18.35 28.15
CA VAL A 125 -9.31 17.60 29.19
C VAL A 125 -8.43 17.45 30.41
N HIS A 126 -8.71 18.34 31.36
CA HIS A 126 -8.27 18.33 32.73
C HIS A 126 -8.31 16.94 33.39
N ARG A 127 -7.13 16.53 33.85
CA ARG A 127 -6.80 15.75 35.04
C ARG A 127 -7.99 15.34 35.94
N SER A 128 -8.20 14.03 36.08
CA SER A 128 -8.68 13.45 37.35
C SER A 128 -8.11 12.06 37.61
N SER A 129 -7.36 11.98 38.71
CA SER A 129 -6.75 10.80 39.30
C SER A 129 -7.75 9.66 39.53
N LYS A 130 -7.36 8.43 39.17
CA LYS A 130 -7.69 7.22 39.92
C LYS A 130 -6.58 6.18 39.72
N ARG A 131 -5.69 6.08 40.71
CA ARG A 131 -4.76 4.95 40.86
C ARG A 131 -5.61 3.69 41.12
N ARG A 132 -5.51 2.68 40.26
CA ARG A 132 -5.84 1.29 40.62
C ARG A 132 -4.53 0.59 40.96
N MET A 133 -4.44 0.14 42.20
CA MET A 133 -3.38 -0.72 42.69
C MET A 133 -3.72 -2.16 42.29
N CYS A 134 -2.82 -2.83 41.58
CA CYS A 134 -2.86 -4.27 41.36
C CYS A 134 -1.66 -4.86 42.09
N THR A 135 -1.92 -5.50 43.23
CA THR A 135 -0.95 -6.28 44.00
C THR A 135 -0.66 -7.60 43.28
N SER A 136 0.61 -7.91 43.04
CA SER A 136 1.04 -9.24 42.61
C SER A 136 1.17 -10.19 43.82
N PRO A 137 0.88 -11.50 43.68
CA PRO A 137 1.12 -12.49 44.74
C PRO A 137 2.60 -12.93 44.78
N PRO A 138 3.10 -13.43 45.92
CA PRO A 138 4.46 -13.97 46.06
C PRO A 138 4.58 -15.36 45.41
N GLY A 139 5.70 -15.62 44.74
CA GLY A 139 6.07 -16.93 44.21
C GLY A 139 6.79 -17.78 45.27
N ASP A 140 6.59 -19.10 45.16
CA ASP A 140 7.36 -20.18 45.80
C ASP A 140 8.84 -20.20 45.37
#